data_AF-A0A1S6XSI6-F1
#
_entry.id   AF-A0A1S6XSI6-F1
#
_cell.length_a   1.000
_cell.length_b   1.000
_cell.length_c   1.000
_cell.angle_alpha   90.00
_cell.angle_beta   90.00
_cell.angle_gamma   90.00
#
_symmetry.space_group_name_H-M   'P 1'
#
loop_
_entity.id
_entity.type
_entity.pdbx_description
1 polymer ?
#
loop_
_entity_poly.entity_id
_entity_poly.type
_entity_poly.pdbx_seq_one_letter_code
_entity_poly.pdbx_strand_id
1 'polypeptide(L)'
;MGTQPYQSPLEGQGGKHAWIENEFDHLEPFEKIFLATDMDKPGEEAALEIAHRLGRHRCYRVHLPCKDANDCLKAGVKASTIKAAFSKAQSFAPEGLRRASDYHNQVIELFWPTPKQHLGYTLPYPKLNGKLYFRPAELTLWSGASGAGKSQLLSDCIVHWIAQKSRLCLASLEMKGNNRFAV
;
A
#
# COMPACT_ATOMS: atom_id res chain seq x y z
N MET A 1 -31.43 -21.82 -3.21
CA MET A 1 -30.36 -21.45 -2.26
C MET A 1 -29.33 -22.55 -2.31
N GLY A 2 -28.23 -22.36 -3.05
CA GLY A 2 -27.17 -23.35 -3.11
C GLY A 2 -26.34 -23.30 -1.82
N THR A 3 -26.19 -24.44 -1.17
CA THR A 3 -25.19 -24.63 -0.11
C THR A 3 -23.81 -24.47 -0.73
N GLN A 4 -23.01 -23.51 -0.24
CA GLN A 4 -21.61 -23.46 -0.63
C GLN A 4 -20.90 -24.69 -0.03
N PRO A 5 -20.08 -25.41 -0.80
CA PRO A 5 -19.35 -26.56 -0.28
C PRO A 5 -18.42 -26.08 0.85
N TYR A 6 -18.52 -26.75 1.99
CA TYR A 6 -17.68 -26.52 3.17
C TYR A 6 -16.83 -27.76 3.40
N GLN A 7 -15.53 -27.58 3.55
CA GLN A 7 -14.57 -28.65 3.77
C GLN A 7 -13.65 -28.25 4.92
N SER A 8 -13.56 -29.10 5.94
CA SER A 8 -12.64 -28.92 7.06
C SER A 8 -11.30 -29.61 6.75
N PRO A 9 -10.16 -29.03 7.13
CA PRO A 9 -8.86 -29.70 7.03
C PRO A 9 -8.88 -31.08 7.73
N LEU A 10 -8.35 -32.11 7.07
CA LEU A 10 -8.12 -33.42 7.68
C LEU A 10 -6.80 -33.37 8.46
N GLU A 11 -6.86 -33.44 9.79
CA GLU A 11 -5.66 -33.46 10.64
C GLU A 11 -5.09 -34.89 10.74
N GLY A 12 -4.04 -35.16 9.97
CA GLY A 12 -3.14 -36.30 10.20
C GLY A 12 -1.96 -35.87 11.07
N GLN A 13 -1.65 -36.65 12.12
CA GLN A 13 -0.47 -36.47 12.98
C GLN A 13 0.81 -36.58 12.14
N GLY A 14 1.30 -35.48 11.55
CA GLY A 14 2.62 -35.50 10.88
C GLY A 14 2.93 -34.39 9.87
N GLY A 15 1.96 -33.61 9.39
CA GLY A 15 2.26 -32.54 8.44
C GLY A 15 1.23 -31.43 8.51
N LYS A 16 1.60 -30.28 9.08
CA LYS A 16 0.67 -29.19 9.43
C LYS A 16 -0.24 -28.72 8.27
N HIS A 17 0.12 -28.97 7.01
CA HIS A 17 -0.71 -28.63 5.85
C HIS A 17 -0.60 -29.64 4.69
N ALA A 18 -0.26 -30.90 4.96
CA ALA A 18 -0.05 -31.92 3.91
C ALA A 18 -1.34 -32.26 3.12
N TRP A 19 -2.51 -31.99 3.72
CA TRP A 19 -3.81 -32.15 3.07
C TRP A 19 -3.97 -31.25 1.84
N ILE A 20 -3.27 -30.11 1.77
CA ILE A 20 -3.41 -29.16 0.66
C ILE A 20 -2.97 -29.81 -0.66
N GLU A 21 -1.92 -30.62 -0.64
CA GLU A 21 -1.42 -31.29 -1.84
C GLU A 21 -2.39 -32.38 -2.33
N ASN A 22 -3.05 -33.08 -1.41
CA ASN A 22 -4.04 -34.11 -1.76
C ASN A 22 -5.40 -33.53 -2.19
N GLU A 23 -5.74 -32.32 -1.73
CA GLU A 23 -7.03 -31.66 -2.02
C GLU A 23 -6.89 -30.56 -3.08
N PHE A 24 -5.70 -30.35 -3.64
CA PHE A 24 -5.44 -29.26 -4.59
C PHE A 24 -6.35 -29.37 -5.81
N ASP A 25 -6.47 -30.56 -6.39
CA ASP A 25 -7.31 -30.84 -7.56
C ASP A 25 -8.80 -30.59 -7.28
N HIS A 26 -9.24 -30.83 -6.03
CA HIS A 26 -10.62 -30.56 -5.60
C HIS A 26 -10.88 -29.07 -5.41
N LEU A 27 -9.85 -28.31 -4.99
CA LEU A 27 -9.93 -26.88 -4.78
C LEU A 27 -9.69 -26.07 -6.06
N GLU A 28 -9.04 -26.66 -7.06
CA GLU A 28 -8.66 -26.01 -8.32
C GLU A 28 -9.85 -25.36 -9.07
N PRO A 29 -11.06 -25.94 -9.14
CA PRO A 29 -12.19 -25.31 -9.85
C PRO A 29 -12.74 -24.03 -9.18
N PHE A 30 -12.41 -23.76 -7.91
CA PHE A 30 -13.04 -22.67 -7.15
C PHE A 30 -12.31 -21.34 -7.27
N GLU A 31 -12.86 -20.38 -8.03
CA GLU A 31 -12.28 -19.03 -8.16
C GLU A 31 -12.12 -18.27 -6.83
N LYS A 32 -12.97 -18.56 -5.84
CA LYS A 32 -12.96 -17.89 -4.53
C LYS A 32 -12.99 -18.90 -3.40
N ILE A 33 -11.98 -18.82 -2.53
CA ILE A 33 -11.78 -19.69 -1.38
C ILE A 33 -11.80 -18.82 -0.13
N PHE A 34 -12.74 -19.08 0.78
CA PHE A 34 -12.84 -18.36 2.04
C PHE A 34 -12.10 -19.12 3.15
N LEU A 35 -11.14 -18.46 3.79
CA LEU A 35 -10.36 -19.01 4.89
C LEU A 35 -10.91 -18.48 6.21
N ALA A 36 -11.61 -19.37 6.93
CA ALA A 36 -12.21 -19.12 8.23
C ALA A 36 -11.48 -19.91 9.33
N THR A 37 -10.15 -19.80 9.37
CA THR A 37 -9.32 -20.34 10.46
C THR A 37 -9.51 -19.54 11.75
N ASP A 38 -9.04 -20.10 12.86
CA ASP A 38 -9.12 -19.51 14.20
C ASP A 38 -8.66 -18.04 14.23
N MET A 39 -9.33 -17.25 15.08
CA MET A 39 -9.07 -15.84 15.31
C MET A 39 -7.98 -15.62 16.37
N ASP A 40 -6.88 -16.36 16.27
CA ASP A 40 -5.68 -16.24 17.12
C ASP A 40 -4.40 -16.17 16.29
N LYS A 41 -3.25 -15.92 16.93
CA LYS A 41 -1.96 -15.78 16.21
C LYS A 41 -1.62 -17.03 15.37
N PRO A 42 -1.71 -18.27 15.90
CA PRO A 42 -1.50 -19.47 15.09
C PRO A 42 -2.49 -19.60 13.93
N GLY A 43 -3.76 -19.25 14.13
CA GLY A 43 -4.79 -19.30 13.09
C GLY A 43 -4.56 -18.31 11.96
N GLU A 44 -4.03 -17.11 12.26
CA GLU A 44 -3.63 -16.13 11.25
C GLU A 44 -2.40 -16.58 10.46
N GLU A 45 -1.39 -17.15 11.13
CA GLU A 45 -0.21 -17.73 10.48
C GLU A 45 -0.59 -18.89 9.55
N ALA A 46 -1.48 -19.78 10.01
CA ALA A 46 -2.02 -20.87 9.21
C ALA A 46 -2.81 -20.34 8.00
N ALA A 47 -3.63 -19.30 8.17
CA ALA A 47 -4.38 -18.68 7.07
C ALA A 47 -3.43 -18.15 5.97
N LEU A 48 -2.34 -17.50 6.38
CA LEU A 48 -1.32 -16.98 5.48
C LEU A 48 -0.57 -18.09 4.74
N GLU A 49 -0.21 -19.17 5.43
CA GLU A 49 0.47 -20.32 4.83
C GLU A 49 -0.44 -21.03 3.81
N ILE A 50 -1.70 -21.27 4.18
CA ILE A 50 -2.71 -21.86 3.29
C ILE A 50 -2.93 -20.97 2.07
N ALA A 51 -3.10 -19.66 2.26
CA ALA A 51 -3.28 -18.71 1.16
C ALA A 51 -2.05 -18.64 0.24
N HIS A 52 -0.84 -18.79 0.78
CA HIS A 52 0.38 -18.82 -0.01
C HIS A 52 0.44 -20.05 -0.92
N ARG A 53 0.01 -21.23 -0.43
CA ARG A 53 0.03 -22.49 -1.19
C ARG A 53 -1.11 -22.59 -2.21
N LEU A 54 -2.32 -22.15 -1.86
CA LEU A 54 -3.50 -22.19 -2.75
C LEU A 54 -3.52 -21.03 -3.78
N GLY A 55 -2.70 -20.01 -3.57
CA GLY A 55 -2.67 -18.81 -4.41
C GLY A 55 -3.48 -17.66 -3.79
N ARG A 56 -2.77 -16.66 -3.26
CA ARG A 56 -3.35 -15.52 -2.52
C ARG A 56 -4.45 -14.75 -3.25
N HIS A 57 -4.42 -14.76 -4.57
CA HIS A 57 -5.39 -14.05 -5.43
C HIS A 57 -6.80 -14.65 -5.37
N ARG A 58 -6.95 -15.93 -4.99
CA ARG A 58 -8.24 -16.64 -4.86
C ARG A 58 -8.70 -16.74 -3.41
N CYS A 59 -7.82 -16.50 -2.45
CA CYS A 59 -8.11 -16.64 -1.03
C CYS A 59 -8.63 -15.35 -0.40
N TYR A 60 -9.63 -15.49 0.47
CA TYR A 60 -10.24 -14.41 1.23
C TYR A 60 -10.29 -14.76 2.71
N ARG A 61 -9.73 -13.90 3.56
CA ARG A 61 -9.79 -14.03 5.02
C ARG A 61 -11.17 -13.62 5.53
N VAL A 62 -11.83 -14.53 6.24
CA VAL A 62 -13.10 -14.27 6.93
C VAL A 62 -12.80 -13.94 8.39
N HIS A 63 -13.22 -12.77 8.85
CA HIS A 63 -13.13 -12.39 10.26
C HIS A 63 -14.43 -12.75 10.99
N LEU A 64 -14.37 -13.76 11.84
CA LEU A 64 -15.48 -14.20 12.67
C LEU A 64 -15.56 -13.37 13.97
N PRO A 65 -16.76 -13.22 14.56
CA PRO A 65 -16.94 -12.47 15.81
C PRO A 65 -16.43 -13.21 17.06
N CYS A 66 -16.26 -14.53 16.99
CA CYS A 66 -15.71 -15.36 18.06
C CYS A 66 -14.43 -16.05 17.60
N LYS A 67 -13.82 -16.85 18.49
CA LYS A 67 -12.55 -17.54 18.24
C LYS A 67 -12.59 -18.39 16.98
N ASP A 68 -13.64 -19.20 16.82
CA ASP A 68 -13.84 -20.07 15.67
C ASP A 68 -15.34 -20.17 15.31
N ALA A 69 -15.66 -20.92 14.26
CA ALA A 69 -17.04 -21.13 13.82
C ALA A 69 -17.89 -21.91 14.85
N ASN A 70 -17.28 -22.80 15.63
CA ASN A 70 -17.96 -23.60 16.64
C ASN A 70 -18.34 -22.75 17.86
N ASP A 71 -17.44 -21.88 18.31
CA ASP A 71 -17.68 -20.91 19.36
C ASP A 71 -18.72 -19.88 18.94
N CYS A 72 -18.73 -19.46 17.67
CA CYS A 72 -19.83 -18.65 17.13
C CYS A 72 -21.18 -19.38 17.26
N LEU A 73 -21.23 -20.69 16.98
CA LEU A 73 -22.44 -21.49 17.09
C LEU A 73 -22.89 -21.63 18.56
N LYS A 74 -21.96 -21.94 19.47
CA LYS A 74 -22.23 -22.06 20.91
C LYS A 74 -22.69 -20.74 21.53
N ALA A 75 -22.12 -19.62 21.09
CA ALA A 75 -22.51 -18.28 21.54
C ALA A 75 -23.84 -17.79 20.94
N GLY A 76 -24.48 -18.58 20.06
CA GLY A 76 -25.76 -18.22 19.46
C GLY A 76 -25.65 -17.06 18.45
N VAL A 77 -24.49 -16.89 17.81
CA VAL A 77 -24.30 -15.88 16.78
C VAL A 77 -25.26 -16.13 15.62
N LYS A 78 -26.04 -15.11 15.26
CA LYS A 78 -27.04 -15.22 14.18
C LYS A 78 -26.37 -15.55 12.85
N ALA A 79 -27.02 -16.41 12.06
CA ALA A 79 -26.57 -16.75 10.71
C ALA A 79 -26.40 -15.51 9.80
N SER A 80 -27.20 -14.45 10.02
CA SER A 80 -27.06 -13.17 9.32
C SER A 80 -25.71 -12.51 9.56
N THR A 81 -25.18 -12.61 10.78
CA THR A 81 -23.88 -12.04 11.18
C THR A 81 -22.74 -12.81 10.52
N ILE A 82 -22.82 -14.14 10.50
CA ILE A 82 -21.86 -15.00 9.80
C ILE A 82 -21.88 -14.68 8.30
N LYS A 83 -23.06 -14.62 7.68
CA LYS A 83 -23.19 -14.27 6.26
C LYS A 83 -22.59 -12.89 5.94
N ALA A 84 -22.76 -11.92 6.83
CA ALA A 84 -22.13 -10.61 6.71
C ALA A 84 -20.59 -10.68 6.82
N ALA A 85 -20.04 -11.54 7.67
CA ALA A 85 -18.60 -11.77 7.77
C ALA A 85 -18.01 -12.32 6.47
N PHE A 86 -18.65 -13.32 5.86
CA PHE A 86 -18.24 -13.85 4.55
C PHE A 86 -18.37 -12.80 3.44
N SER A 87 -19.40 -11.96 3.48
CA SER A 87 -19.58 -10.88 2.51
C SER A 87 -18.52 -9.78 2.62
N LYS A 88 -17.94 -9.60 3.82
CA LYS A 88 -16.89 -8.61 4.12
C LYS A 88 -15.47 -9.20 4.10
N ALA A 89 -15.32 -10.46 3.70
CA ALA A 89 -14.03 -11.14 3.69
C ALA A 89 -13.01 -10.38 2.84
N GLN A 90 -11.78 -10.29 3.33
CA GLN A 90 -10.72 -9.49 2.71
C GLN A 90 -9.77 -10.39 1.94
N SER A 91 -9.38 -10.00 0.73
CA SER A 91 -8.37 -10.75 -0.03
C SER A 91 -7.01 -10.65 0.66
N PHE A 92 -6.17 -11.70 0.54
CA PHE A 92 -4.76 -11.68 0.97
C PHE A 92 -3.86 -10.86 0.02
N ALA A 93 -4.35 -9.72 -0.46
CA ALA A 93 -3.59 -8.82 -1.32
C ALA A 93 -2.37 -8.30 -0.53
N PRO A 94 -1.16 -8.29 -1.14
CA PRO A 94 0.04 -7.84 -0.45
C PRO A 94 -0.09 -6.39 0.01
N GLU A 95 0.53 -6.07 1.15
CA GLU A 95 0.66 -4.69 1.64
C GLU A 95 1.32 -3.83 0.55
N GLY A 96 0.53 -2.96 -0.08
CA GLY A 96 0.99 -2.08 -1.18
C GLY A 96 0.23 -2.27 -2.49
N LEU A 97 -0.48 -3.38 -2.68
CA LEU A 97 -1.34 -3.55 -3.86
C LEU A 97 -2.72 -2.95 -3.61
N ARG A 98 -2.86 -1.68 -3.98
CA ARG A 98 -4.15 -0.97 -3.95
C ARG A 98 -4.80 -0.98 -5.32
N ARG A 99 -6.13 -0.95 -5.37
CA ARG A 99 -6.85 -0.84 -6.64
C ARG A 99 -6.71 0.59 -7.15
N ALA A 100 -6.71 0.76 -8.47
CA ALA A 100 -6.69 2.09 -9.09
C ALA A 100 -7.87 2.96 -8.60
N SER A 101 -9.03 2.35 -8.35
CA SER A 101 -10.22 3.00 -7.77
C SER A 101 -9.95 3.64 -6.41
N ASP A 102 -9.05 3.07 -5.61
CA ASP A 102 -8.74 3.56 -4.26
C ASP A 102 -7.98 4.90 -4.31
N TYR A 103 -7.40 5.24 -5.47
CA TYR A 103 -6.69 6.49 -5.71
C TYR A 103 -7.54 7.56 -6.41
N HIS A 104 -8.81 7.28 -6.73
CA HIS A 104 -9.68 8.18 -7.51
C HIS A 104 -9.65 9.62 -6.97
N ASN A 105 -9.85 9.79 -5.66
CA ASN A 105 -9.88 11.11 -5.03
C ASN A 105 -8.50 11.78 -5.02
N GLN A 106 -7.42 11.02 -4.84
CA GLN A 106 -6.04 11.54 -4.86
C GLN A 106 -5.66 12.04 -6.26
N VAL A 107 -6.12 11.35 -7.30
CA VAL A 107 -5.92 11.77 -8.69
C VAL A 107 -6.68 13.06 -8.97
N ILE A 108 -7.94 13.17 -8.53
CA ILE A 108 -8.71 14.42 -8.68
C ILE A 108 -8.00 15.58 -7.97
N GLU A 109 -7.53 15.38 -6.74
CA GLU A 109 -6.82 16.39 -5.96
C GLU A 109 -5.49 16.81 -6.62
N LEU A 110 -4.80 15.88 -7.30
CA LEU A 110 -3.57 16.19 -8.04
C LEU A 110 -3.80 17.18 -9.20
N PHE A 111 -4.93 17.05 -9.91
CA PHE A 111 -5.27 17.93 -11.04
C PHE A 111 -6.02 19.20 -10.62
N TRP A 112 -6.83 19.12 -9.57
CA TRP A 112 -7.61 20.25 -9.01
C TRP A 112 -7.32 20.43 -7.52
N PRO A 113 -6.11 20.89 -7.16
CA PRO A 113 -5.73 21.10 -5.77
C PRO A 113 -6.55 22.22 -5.15
N THR A 114 -6.85 22.09 -3.85
CA THR A 114 -7.54 23.14 -3.10
C THR A 114 -6.65 24.40 -3.07
N PRO A 115 -7.18 25.64 -3.14
CA PRO A 115 -6.40 26.88 -3.25
C PRO A 115 -5.35 27.15 -2.16
N LYS A 116 -5.27 26.31 -1.13
CA LYS A 116 -4.33 26.41 0.00
C LYS A 116 -3.25 25.33 0.01
N GLN A 117 -3.21 24.45 -0.98
CA GLN A 117 -2.22 23.38 -1.05
C GLN A 117 -0.91 23.91 -1.62
N HIS A 118 0.20 23.62 -0.94
CA HIS A 118 1.53 24.01 -1.40
C HIS A 118 1.92 23.17 -2.62
N LEU A 119 1.58 23.66 -3.82
CA LEU A 119 1.85 22.95 -5.09
C LEU A 119 3.33 22.60 -5.27
N GLY A 120 4.23 23.42 -4.73
CA GLY A 120 5.66 23.28 -4.89
C GLY A 120 6.36 24.63 -4.78
N TYR A 121 7.68 24.63 -4.99
CA TYR A 121 8.50 25.82 -4.87
C TYR A 121 8.63 26.55 -6.21
N THR A 122 8.51 27.88 -6.17
CA THR A 122 8.70 28.74 -7.34
C THR A 122 10.17 29.08 -7.56
N LEU A 123 10.47 29.84 -8.62
CA LEU A 123 11.81 30.35 -8.93
C LEU A 123 11.87 31.86 -8.62
N PRO A 124 13.08 32.41 -8.38
CA PRO A 124 13.26 33.85 -8.17
C PRO A 124 13.04 34.70 -9.44
N TYR A 125 12.75 34.07 -10.59
CA TYR A 125 12.61 34.74 -11.88
C TYR A 125 11.13 35.01 -12.20
N PRO A 126 10.66 36.28 -12.22
CA PRO A 126 9.24 36.61 -12.39
C PRO A 126 8.63 36.06 -13.69
N LYS A 127 9.43 35.93 -14.74
CA LYS A 127 8.99 35.39 -16.05
C LYS A 127 8.56 33.92 -16.00
N LEU A 128 8.99 33.19 -14.96
CA LEU A 128 8.70 31.78 -14.73
C LEU A 128 7.60 31.55 -13.68
N ASN A 129 7.11 32.62 -13.05
CA ASN A 129 5.99 32.54 -12.11
C ASN A 129 4.75 31.96 -12.81
N GLY A 130 4.13 30.96 -12.19
CA GLY A 130 2.96 30.27 -12.75
C GLY A 130 3.28 29.29 -13.89
N LYS A 131 4.54 29.19 -14.35
CA LYS A 131 4.94 28.31 -15.46
C LYS A 131 5.73 27.09 -15.00
N LEU A 132 6.56 27.24 -13.98
CA LEU A 132 7.38 26.15 -13.45
C LEU A 132 7.29 26.10 -11.93
N TYR A 133 7.05 24.90 -11.41
CA TYR A 133 7.02 24.60 -9.99
C TYR A 133 7.87 23.37 -9.73
N PHE A 134 8.62 23.38 -8.63
CA PHE A 134 9.36 22.24 -8.13
C PHE A 134 8.52 21.54 -7.07
N ARG A 135 7.88 20.43 -7.43
CA ARG A 135 6.95 19.76 -6.53
C ARG A 135 7.67 18.75 -5.64
N PRO A 136 7.19 18.51 -4.41
CA PRO A 136 7.69 17.41 -3.60
C PRO A 136 7.57 16.07 -4.35
N ALA A 137 8.54 15.18 -4.14
CA ALA A 137 8.65 13.87 -4.78
C ALA A 137 8.89 13.87 -6.30
N GLU A 138 9.24 15.01 -6.90
CA GLU A 138 9.74 15.09 -8.29
C GLU A 138 11.26 15.17 -8.35
N LEU A 139 11.86 14.56 -9.38
CA LEU A 139 13.28 14.71 -9.71
C LEU A 139 13.43 15.69 -10.87
N THR A 140 14.05 16.85 -10.64
CA THR A 140 14.39 17.78 -11.73
C THR A 140 15.88 17.70 -12.05
N LEU A 141 16.20 17.35 -13.30
CA LEU A 141 17.57 17.26 -13.81
C LEU A 141 17.98 18.54 -14.52
N TRP A 142 19.10 19.13 -14.08
CA TRP A 142 19.64 20.36 -14.62
C TRP A 142 20.92 20.06 -15.40
N SER A 143 20.81 20.03 -16.72
CA SER A 143 21.93 19.74 -17.62
C SER A 143 22.29 20.96 -18.47
N GLY A 144 23.53 21.01 -18.96
CA GLY A 144 24.06 22.12 -19.75
C GLY A 144 25.57 22.13 -19.75
N ALA A 145 26.18 22.91 -20.65
CA ALA A 145 27.63 22.99 -20.81
C ALA A 145 28.35 23.39 -19.51
N SER A 146 29.62 23.02 -19.38
CA SER A 146 30.47 23.49 -18.28
C SER A 146 30.57 25.02 -18.34
N GLY A 147 30.51 25.68 -17.18
CA GLY A 147 30.49 27.15 -17.11
C GLY A 147 29.17 27.83 -17.50
N ALA A 148 28.12 27.10 -17.89
CA ALA A 148 26.82 27.68 -18.28
C ALA A 148 25.97 28.26 -17.11
N GLY A 149 26.56 28.40 -15.91
CA GLY A 149 25.88 29.03 -14.77
C GLY A 149 24.88 28.15 -14.00
N LYS A 150 24.84 26.83 -14.23
CA LYS A 150 23.92 25.90 -13.53
C LYS A 150 23.97 26.02 -12.00
N SER A 151 25.19 26.02 -11.45
CA SER A 151 25.42 26.13 -10.00
C SER A 151 25.01 27.49 -9.44
N GLN A 152 25.15 28.55 -10.23
CA GLN A 152 24.68 29.89 -9.85
C GLN A 152 23.15 29.92 -9.80
N LEU A 153 22.50 29.38 -10.83
CA LEU A 153 21.03 29.32 -10.92
C LEU A 153 20.45 28.49 -9.76
N LEU A 154 21.09 27.37 -9.38
CA LEU A 154 20.71 26.59 -8.20
C LEU A 154 20.89 27.38 -6.89
N SER A 155 21.98 28.13 -6.75
CA SER A 155 22.24 28.96 -5.56
C SER A 155 21.14 30.02 -5.38
N ASP A 156 20.74 30.70 -6.45
CA ASP A 156 19.65 31.68 -6.42
C ASP A 156 18.31 31.03 -6.00
N CYS A 157 18.05 29.82 -6.50
CA CYS A 157 16.84 29.07 -6.16
C CYS A 157 16.81 28.63 -4.70
N ILE A 158 17.95 28.20 -4.14
CA ILE A 158 18.04 27.76 -2.75
C ILE A 158 17.60 28.86 -1.78
N VAL A 159 18.11 30.09 -1.96
CA VAL A 159 17.73 31.24 -1.11
C VAL A 159 16.24 31.54 -1.22
N HIS A 160 15.71 31.52 -2.44
CA HIS A 160 14.29 31.73 -2.71
C HIS A 160 13.39 30.63 -2.11
N TRP A 161 13.87 29.39 -2.07
CA TRP A 161 13.16 28.27 -1.46
C TRP A 161 13.19 28.33 0.08
N ILE A 162 14.30 28.78 0.67
CA ILE A 162 14.37 29.06 2.11
C ILE A 162 13.35 30.13 2.51
N ALA A 163 13.21 31.20 1.71
CA ALA A 163 12.20 32.23 1.93
C ALA A 163 10.74 31.70 1.86
N GLN A 164 10.52 30.64 1.06
CA GLN A 164 9.26 29.88 1.00
C GLN A 164 9.14 28.82 2.11
N LYS A 165 10.01 28.85 3.12
CA LYS A 165 10.05 27.91 4.26
C LYS A 165 10.37 26.45 3.85
N SER A 166 11.12 26.27 2.76
CA SER A 166 11.63 24.96 2.36
C SER A 166 12.69 24.44 3.34
N ARG A 167 12.70 23.13 3.58
CA ARG A 167 13.80 22.44 4.28
C ARG A 167 14.69 21.82 3.22
N LEU A 168 15.90 22.33 3.05
CA LEU A 168 16.77 21.97 1.93
C LEU A 168 18.05 21.28 2.40
N CYS A 169 18.51 20.30 1.62
CA CYS A 169 19.81 19.68 1.77
C CYS A 169 20.65 19.99 0.53
N LEU A 170 21.80 20.63 0.72
CA LEU A 170 22.75 20.90 -0.35
C LEU A 170 23.93 19.92 -0.28
N ALA A 171 24.01 19.03 -1.26
CA ALA A 171 25.15 18.15 -1.48
C ALA A 171 25.91 18.60 -2.73
N SER A 172 27.12 19.13 -2.55
CA SER A 172 28.06 19.45 -3.63
C SER A 172 29.28 18.54 -3.51
N LEU A 173 29.60 17.84 -4.60
CA LEU A 173 30.77 16.97 -4.73
C LEU A 173 31.98 17.69 -5.34
N GLU A 174 31.81 18.91 -5.83
CA GLU A 174 32.86 19.68 -6.51
C GLU A 174 33.54 20.70 -5.58
N MET A 175 32.91 21.08 -4.47
CA MET A 175 33.38 22.18 -3.61
C MET A 175 33.76 21.71 -2.20
N LYS A 176 34.88 22.22 -1.67
CA LYS A 176 35.31 21.98 -0.27
C LYS A 176 34.36 22.68 0.73
N GLY A 177 34.06 22.02 1.84
CA GLY A 177 33.01 22.41 2.80
C GLY A 177 33.18 23.73 3.56
N ASN A 178 34.33 24.42 3.46
CA ASN A 178 34.62 25.63 4.24
C ASN A 178 33.90 26.90 3.77
N ASN A 179 33.18 26.87 2.65
CA ASN A 179 32.42 28.02 2.11
C ASN A 179 30.90 27.83 2.24
N ARG A 180 30.40 27.33 3.37
CA ARG A 180 28.95 27.16 3.56
C ARG A 180 28.37 28.16 4.56
N PHE A 181 27.44 28.97 4.07
CA PHE A 181 26.32 29.46 4.87
C PHE A 181 25.51 28.23 5.30
N ALA A 182 25.61 27.87 6.57
CA ALA A 182 24.63 27.00 7.21
C ALA A 182 23.44 27.89 7.57
N VAL A 183 22.26 27.56 7.05
CA VAL A 183 20.96 28.01 7.56
C VAL A 183 20.22 26.77 8.00
#